data_AF-A0A554J5J5-F1
#
_entry.id   AF-A0A554J5J5-F1
#
_cell.length_a   1.000
_cell.length_b   1.000
_cell.length_c   1.000
_cell.angle_alpha   90.00
_cell.angle_beta   90.00
_cell.angle_gamma   90.00
#
_symmetry.space_group_name_H-M   'P 1'
#
loop_
_entity.id
_entity.type
_entity.pdbx_description
1 polymer ?
#
loop_
_entity_poly.entity_id
_entity_poly.type
_entity_poly.pdbx_seq_one_letter_code
_entity_poly.pdbx_strand_id
1 'polypeptide(L)'
;MGSLRRKETEERYKEVRAHGGLDGPCVLCNKPALKTFTAWKIIKNDYPYDKIALVHDMLVPFRHVTQDQLTQEEIDELNDIKESYVHSTYEWILEATTKMKSIPDHFHIHMITAQD
;
A
#
# COMPACT_ATOMS: atom_id res chain seq x y z
N MET A 1 -15.77 -0.61 15.35
CA MET A 1 -14.43 -0.02 15.29
C MET A 1 -14.49 1.21 14.40
N GLY A 2 -13.95 2.34 14.84
CA GLY A 2 -13.95 3.56 14.04
C GLY A 2 -13.05 3.42 12.82
N SER A 3 -13.50 3.93 11.67
CA SER A 3 -12.68 4.02 10.46
C SER A 3 -11.57 5.06 10.65
N LEU A 4 -10.34 4.74 10.22
CA LEU A 4 -9.22 5.69 10.12
C LEU A 4 -9.39 6.66 8.94
N ARG A 5 -10.48 6.52 8.18
CA ARG A 5 -10.87 7.41 7.09
C ARG A 5 -11.95 8.38 7.52
N ARG A 6 -11.95 9.60 6.97
CA ARG A 6 -13.06 10.55 7.02
C ARG A 6 -14.26 9.94 6.27
N LYS A 7 -15.45 10.43 6.58
CA LYS A 7 -16.71 9.85 6.08
C LYS A 7 -16.75 9.77 4.56
N GLU A 8 -16.36 10.84 3.88
CA GLU A 8 -16.36 10.93 2.41
C GLU A 8 -15.40 9.90 1.76
N THR A 9 -14.18 9.79 2.25
CA THR A 9 -13.20 8.80 1.78
C THR A 9 -13.66 7.37 2.08
N GLU A 10 -14.31 7.15 3.22
CA GLU A 10 -14.89 5.86 3.58
C GLU A 10 -16.07 5.48 2.68
N GLU A 11 -16.95 6.43 2.34
CA GLU A 11 -18.08 6.25 1.43
C GLU A 11 -17.59 5.89 0.03
N ARG A 12 -16.65 6.66 -0.53
CA ARG A 12 -16.04 6.35 -1.84
C ARG A 12 -15.36 4.98 -1.85
N TYR A 13 -14.65 4.62 -0.78
CA TYR A 13 -14.05 3.28 -0.65
C TYR A 13 -15.11 2.17 -0.64
N LYS A 14 -16.21 2.37 0.09
CA LYS A 14 -17.32 1.41 0.14
C LYS A 14 -18.01 1.27 -1.21
N GLU A 15 -18.24 2.36 -1.93
CA GLU A 15 -18.85 2.34 -3.26
C GLU A 15 -17.98 1.55 -4.25
N VAL A 16 -16.68 1.85 -4.31
CA VAL A 16 -15.76 1.13 -5.22
C VAL A 16 -15.69 -0.35 -4.89
N ARG A 17 -15.69 -0.70 -3.59
CA ARG A 17 -15.75 -2.10 -3.16
C ARG A 17 -17.09 -2.76 -3.50
N ALA A 18 -18.21 -2.07 -3.33
CA ALA A 18 -19.54 -2.60 -3.62
C ALA A 18 -19.78 -2.81 -5.13
N HIS A 19 -19.13 -2.00 -5.97
CA HIS A 19 -19.19 -2.11 -7.43
C HIS A 19 -18.14 -3.06 -8.03
N GLY A 20 -17.43 -3.85 -7.20
CA GLY A 20 -16.44 -4.81 -7.68
C GLY A 20 -15.19 -4.16 -8.29
N GLY A 21 -14.92 -2.89 -7.99
CA GLY A 21 -13.73 -2.17 -8.49
C GLY A 21 -12.40 -2.72 -7.96
N LEU A 22 -12.46 -3.69 -7.04
CA LEU A 22 -11.33 -4.46 -6.53
C LEU A 22 -11.30 -5.91 -7.05
N ASP A 23 -12.36 -6.38 -7.72
CA ASP A 23 -12.50 -7.75 -8.24
C ASP A 23 -12.04 -7.87 -9.71
N GLY A 24 -11.59 -6.76 -10.31
CA GLY A 24 -11.08 -6.68 -11.68
C GLY A 24 -9.55 -6.84 -11.80
N PRO A 25 -8.93 -6.42 -12.93
CA PRO A 25 -7.47 -6.44 -13.05
C PRO A 25 -6.83 -5.64 -11.91
N CYS A 26 -5.79 -6.21 -11.29
CA CYS A 26 -5.21 -5.67 -10.06
C CYS A 26 -4.87 -4.18 -10.18
N VAL A 27 -5.55 -3.38 -9.36
CA VAL A 27 -5.39 -1.91 -9.35
C VAL A 27 -3.98 -1.48 -8.95
N LEU A 28 -3.26 -2.30 -8.17
CA LEU A 28 -1.87 -2.01 -7.78
C LEU A 28 -0.88 -2.24 -8.92
N CYS A 29 -1.13 -3.25 -9.77
CA CYS A 29 -0.29 -3.52 -10.95
C CYS A 29 -0.28 -2.33 -11.92
N ASN A 30 -1.45 -1.76 -12.20
CA ASN A 30 -1.61 -0.71 -13.21
C ASN A 30 -1.36 0.72 -12.69
N LYS A 31 -1.15 0.89 -11.37
CA LYS A 31 -0.93 2.21 -10.79
C LYS A 31 0.41 2.82 -11.22
N PRO A 32 0.43 4.13 -11.52
CA PRO A 32 1.67 4.85 -11.84
C PRO A 32 2.58 4.86 -10.61
N ALA A 33 3.86 4.60 -10.85
CA ALA A 33 4.88 4.65 -9.81
C ALA A 33 5.26 6.10 -9.51
N LEU A 34 5.23 6.48 -8.23
CA LEU A 34 5.85 7.71 -7.72
C LEU A 34 7.37 7.57 -7.71
N LYS A 35 7.85 6.36 -7.40
CA LYS A 35 9.26 5.98 -7.40
C LYS A 35 9.38 4.51 -7.76
N THR A 36 10.44 4.15 -8.47
CA THR A 36 10.74 2.77 -8.88
C THR A 36 12.09 2.33 -8.31
N PHE A 37 12.16 1.05 -7.98
CA PHE A 37 13.36 0.28 -7.66
C PHE A 37 13.48 -0.86 -8.67
N THR A 38 14.25 -1.90 -8.38
CA THR A 38 14.46 -3.03 -9.30
C THR A 38 13.21 -3.90 -9.40
N ALA A 39 12.75 -4.47 -8.28
CA ALA A 39 11.55 -5.30 -8.22
C ALA A 39 10.35 -4.58 -7.59
N TRP A 40 10.56 -3.38 -7.03
CA TRP A 40 9.54 -2.65 -6.26
C TRP A 40 9.20 -1.29 -6.85
N LYS A 41 8.00 -0.80 -6.52
CA LYS A 41 7.57 0.57 -6.80
C LYS A 41 6.78 1.15 -5.64
N ILE A 42 6.87 2.47 -5.47
CA ILE A 42 6.04 3.25 -4.56
C ILE A 42 4.87 3.81 -5.37
N ILE A 43 3.65 3.65 -4.84
CA ILE A 43 2.42 4.15 -5.44
C ILE A 43 1.61 4.93 -4.41
N LYS A 44 0.82 5.90 -4.86
CA LYS A 44 -0.10 6.63 -3.98
C LYS A 44 -1.27 5.74 -3.54
N ASN A 45 -1.65 5.80 -2.27
CA ASN A 45 -2.91 5.20 -1.82
C ASN A 45 -4.08 6.13 -2.17
N ASP A 46 -5.04 5.65 -2.97
CA ASP A 46 -6.23 6.43 -3.33
C ASP A 46 -7.23 6.55 -2.18
N TYR A 47 -7.10 5.72 -1.15
CA TYR A 47 -7.98 5.67 0.02
C TYR A 47 -7.17 5.83 1.32
N PRO A 48 -6.51 6.98 1.49
CA PRO A 48 -5.61 7.23 2.61
C PRO A 48 -6.35 7.19 3.94
N TYR A 49 -5.59 7.05 5.02
CA TYR A 49 -6.08 7.18 6.39
C TYR A 49 -6.08 8.65 6.78
N ASP A 50 -6.83 9.46 6.04
CA ASP A 50 -6.90 10.93 6.10
C ASP A 50 -7.37 11.53 7.44
N LYS A 51 -7.68 10.70 8.45
CA LYS A 51 -7.80 11.18 9.84
C LYS A 51 -6.45 11.28 10.57
N ILE A 52 -5.44 10.54 10.11
CA ILE A 52 -4.15 10.39 10.80
C ILE A 52 -2.95 10.59 9.89
N ALA A 53 -3.12 10.52 8.57
CA ALA A 53 -2.04 10.52 7.60
C ALA A 53 -2.10 11.76 6.70
N LEU A 54 -1.02 12.53 6.70
CA LEU A 54 -0.77 13.59 5.70
C LEU A 54 -0.34 12.97 4.37
N VAL A 55 0.57 11.99 4.44
CA VAL A 55 1.02 11.18 3.31
C VAL A 55 0.69 9.72 3.61
N HIS A 56 0.11 9.04 2.62
CA HIS A 56 -0.14 7.61 2.70
C HIS A 56 0.14 7.00 1.32
N ASP A 57 1.32 6.40 1.22
CA ASP A 57 1.78 5.69 0.03
C ASP A 57 1.91 4.20 0.33
N MET A 58 2.09 3.41 -0.72
CA MET A 58 2.28 1.97 -0.62
C MET A 58 3.51 1.56 -1.40
N LEU A 59 4.34 0.70 -0.80
CA LEU A 59 5.42 0.01 -1.50
C LEU A 59 4.89 -1.36 -1.93
N VAL A 60 5.00 -1.65 -3.24
CA VAL A 60 4.45 -2.85 -3.86
C VAL A 60 5.46 -3.47 -4.83
N PRO A 61 5.50 -4.81 -4.98
CA PRO A 61 6.30 -5.43 -6.02
C PRO A 61 5.68 -5.15 -7.39
N PHE A 62 6.50 -5.09 -8.44
CA PHE A 62 6.02 -5.03 -9.82
C PHE A 62 5.24 -6.30 -10.19
N ARG A 63 5.72 -7.45 -9.71
CA ARG A 63 5.04 -8.73 -9.87
C ARG A 63 3.77 -8.79 -9.01
N HIS A 64 2.73 -9.40 -9.55
CA HIS A 64 1.53 -9.72 -8.79
C HIS A 64 1.80 -10.99 -7.97
N VAL A 65 2.25 -10.83 -6.72
CA VAL A 65 2.63 -11.93 -5.83
C VAL A 65 2.19 -11.64 -4.40
N THR A 66 1.90 -12.69 -3.65
CA THR A 66 1.71 -12.64 -2.19
C THR A 66 3.05 -12.63 -1.46
N GLN A 67 3.02 -12.39 -0.15
CA GLN A 67 4.23 -12.29 0.67
C GLN A 67 5.07 -13.57 0.69
N ASP A 68 4.41 -14.72 0.74
CA ASP A 68 5.01 -16.05 0.73
C ASP A 68 5.61 -16.44 -0.64
N GLN A 69 5.29 -15.68 -1.69
CA GLN A 69 5.77 -15.88 -3.05
C GLN A 69 6.95 -14.97 -3.43
N LEU A 70 7.38 -14.09 -2.51
CA LEU A 70 8.55 -13.24 -2.72
C LEU A 70 9.81 -14.11 -2.78
N THR A 71 10.66 -13.82 -3.75
CA THR A 71 12.01 -14.39 -3.85
C THR A 71 12.93 -13.80 -2.79
N GLN A 72 14.05 -14.46 -2.53
CA GLN A 72 15.03 -13.94 -1.57
C GLN A 72 15.61 -12.60 -2.04
N GLU A 73 15.85 -12.42 -3.35
CA GLU A 73 16.34 -11.14 -3.87
C GLU A 73 15.32 -10.01 -3.67
N GLU A 74 14.02 -10.29 -3.88
CA GLU A 74 12.95 -9.31 -3.64
C GLU A 74 12.83 -8.95 -2.15
N ILE A 75 13.03 -9.91 -1.25
CA ILE A 75 13.04 -9.70 0.21
C ILE A 75 14.25 -8.87 0.63
N ASP A 76 15.43 -9.17 0.10
CA ASP A 76 16.66 -8.43 0.41
C ASP A 76 16.55 -6.99 -0.08
N GLU A 77 16.04 -6.77 -1.30
CA GLU A 77 15.77 -5.42 -1.82
C GLU A 77 14.70 -4.70 -0.98
N LEU A 78 13.65 -5.39 -0.52
CA LEU A 78 12.65 -4.80 0.36
C LEU A 78 13.28 -4.28 1.66
N ASN A 79 14.18 -5.04 2.26
CA ASN A 79 14.88 -4.63 3.48
C ASN A 79 15.81 -3.45 3.22
N ASP A 80 16.54 -3.46 2.11
CA ASP A 80 17.39 -2.33 1.71
C ASP A 80 16.58 -1.05 1.46
N ILE A 81 15.43 -1.14 0.78
CA ILE A 81 14.53 0.00 0.57
C ILE A 81 14.02 0.55 1.91
N LYS A 82 13.68 -0.32 2.87
CA LYS A 82 13.22 0.10 4.19
C LYS A 82 14.28 0.94 4.90
N GLU A 83 15.52 0.46 4.93
CA GLU A 83 16.63 1.12 5.62
C GLU A 83 17.11 2.38 4.89
N SER A 84 17.29 2.30 3.57
CA SER A 84 17.92 3.37 2.78
C SER A 84 16.98 4.53 2.44
N TYR A 85 15.69 4.24 2.25
CA TYR A 85 14.72 5.22 1.75
C TYR A 85 13.54 5.42 2.70
N VAL A 86 12.90 4.34 3.17
CA VAL A 86 11.65 4.49 3.94
C VAL A 86 11.91 5.13 5.30
N HIS A 87 12.94 4.68 6.02
CA HIS A 87 13.33 5.24 7.32
C HIS A 87 13.66 6.74 7.29
N SER A 88 14.12 7.27 6.14
CA SER A 88 14.45 8.69 6.00
C SER A 88 13.31 9.54 5.44
N THR A 89 12.26 8.91 4.88
CA THR A 89 11.19 9.61 4.13
C THR A 89 9.81 9.53 4.81
N TYR A 90 9.55 8.45 5.56
CA TYR A 90 8.27 8.20 6.21
C TYR A 90 8.46 7.94 7.70
N GLU A 91 7.41 8.18 8.48
CA GLU A 91 7.46 8.00 9.94
C GLU A 91 7.02 6.60 10.36
N TRP A 92 6.11 5.98 9.60
CA TRP A 92 5.50 4.71 9.96
C TRP A 92 5.42 3.75 8.77
N ILE A 93 5.69 2.48 9.06
CA ILE A 93 5.36 1.34 8.19
C ILE A 93 4.22 0.56 8.85
N LEU A 94 3.18 0.28 8.09
CA LEU A 94 2.04 -0.51 8.54
C LEU A 94 1.80 -1.65 7.55
N GLU A 95 1.78 -2.88 8.07
CA GLU A 95 1.39 -4.05 7.31
C GLU A 95 0.07 -4.58 7.85
N ALA A 96 -0.99 -4.51 7.04
CA ALA A 96 -2.26 -5.11 7.41
C ALA A 96 -2.13 -6.64 7.42
N THR A 97 -2.77 -7.32 8.38
CA THR A 97 -2.89 -8.78 8.32
C THR A 97 -3.80 -9.18 7.16
N THR A 98 -3.69 -10.43 6.68
CA THR A 98 -4.49 -10.94 5.54
C THR A 98 -5.99 -10.73 5.73
N LYS A 99 -6.50 -10.78 6.96
CA LYS A 99 -7.91 -10.53 7.30
C LYS A 99 -8.36 -9.09 6.97
N MET A 100 -7.45 -8.13 7.02
CA MET A 100 -7.72 -6.70 6.89
C MET A 100 -7.25 -6.13 5.55
N LYS A 101 -6.49 -6.88 4.74
CA LYS A 101 -6.06 -6.47 3.40
C LYS A 101 -7.25 -6.43 2.45
N SER A 102 -7.36 -5.33 1.70
CA SER A 102 -8.37 -5.21 0.64
C SER A 102 -7.98 -5.96 -0.62
N ILE A 103 -6.67 -6.14 -0.86
CA ILE A 103 -6.09 -6.83 -2.02
C ILE A 103 -5.09 -7.84 -1.47
N PRO A 104 -5.55 -9.00 -0.95
CA PRO A 104 -4.67 -9.96 -0.28
C PRO A 104 -3.68 -10.64 -1.25
N ASP A 105 -4.05 -10.75 -2.53
CA ASP A 105 -3.28 -11.47 -3.55
C ASP A 105 -2.09 -10.68 -4.13
N HIS A 106 -1.97 -9.40 -3.80
CA HIS A 106 -0.81 -8.57 -4.16
C HIS A 106 -0.22 -7.97 -2.90
N PHE A 107 1.00 -8.40 -2.56
CA PHE A 107 1.74 -7.91 -1.42
C PHE A 107 1.93 -6.39 -1.50
N HIS A 108 1.67 -5.71 -0.39
CA HIS A 108 1.90 -4.27 -0.26
C HIS A 108 2.09 -3.94 1.21
N ILE A 109 2.94 -2.94 1.47
CA ILE A 109 3.09 -2.32 2.78
C ILE A 109 2.69 -0.85 2.69
N HIS A 110 2.08 -0.34 3.75
CA HIS A 110 1.67 1.06 3.84
C HIS A 110 2.78 1.88 4.49
N MET A 111 3.06 3.04 3.93
CA MET A 111 4.03 4.01 4.45
C MET A 111 3.31 5.32 4.73
N ILE A 112 3.47 5.84 5.94
CA ILE A 112 2.69 6.99 6.43
C ILE A 112 3.61 8.06 7.03
N THR A 113 3.28 9.31 6.73
CA THR A 113 3.70 10.48 7.49
C THR A 113 2.45 11.04 8.17
N ALA A 114 2.49 11.23 9.48
CA ALA A 114 1.34 11.65 10.25
C ALA A 114 0.92 13.09 9.92
N GLN A 115 -0.33 13.42 10.20
CA GLN A 115 -0.79 14.80 10.26
C GLN A 115 -0.57 15.30 11.70
N ASP A 116 0.14 16.43 11.86
CA ASP A 116 0.29 17.13 13.15
C ASP A 116 -1.06 17.53 13.77
#